data_AF-A0A2Z4V0P7-F1
#
_entry.id   AF-A0A2Z4V0P7-F1
#
_cell.length_a   1.000
_cell.length_b   1.000
_cell.length_c   1.000
_cell.angle_alpha   90.00
_cell.angle_beta   90.00
_cell.angle_gamma   90.00
#
_symmetry.space_group_name_H-M   'P 1'
#
loop_
_entity.id
_entity.type
_entity.pdbx_description
1 polymer ?
#
loop_
_entity_poly.entity_id
_entity_poly.type
_entity_poly.pdbx_seq_one_letter_code
_entity_poly.pdbx_strand_id
1 'polypeptide(L)'
;MRMKSLLASSAAVAALLTLTACDDGGGTGNPSLGGIGAPNGSNGSASSKGTGFKGLPKAGNMAGAARIVGMYTDCKQVRPLLDSYNGSKADPDAEYDKSYSVTERGYCDSRGRTSIFMIKDAKAFQTAYKAEVDKEKGSGNRDTGPVIGQDFATGSEDADVMIAMVAPHTGLMVLNCHADFSPPSGYRKEPALVKGCVLTDYFKD
;
A
#
# COMPACT_ATOMS: atom_id res chain seq x y z
N MET A 1 -2.07 60.27 21.03
CA MET A 1 -0.61 60.45 20.87
C MET A 1 -0.14 59.52 19.76
N ARG A 2 0.58 60.10 18.78
CA ARG A 2 1.25 59.42 17.67
C ARG A 2 2.68 59.07 18.09
N MET A 3 3.21 57.91 17.70
CA MET A 3 4.65 57.66 17.45
C MET A 3 4.77 56.26 16.80
N LYS A 4 4.95 56.15 15.48
CA LYS A 4 6.17 56.32 14.65
C LYS A 4 7.07 55.07 14.60
N SER A 5 6.76 54.19 13.64
CA SER A 5 7.61 53.60 12.58
C SER A 5 9.11 53.34 12.80
N LEU A 6 9.57 52.13 12.41
CA LEU A 6 10.87 51.89 11.79
C LEU A 6 10.74 50.98 10.54
N LEU A 7 11.22 51.54 9.43
CA LEU A 7 11.64 50.97 8.13
C LEU A 7 12.94 50.15 8.36
N ALA A 8 13.56 49.34 7.50
CA ALA A 8 13.44 48.78 6.15
C ALA A 8 14.46 47.59 6.15
N SER A 9 14.44 46.63 5.23
CA SER A 9 15.34 46.67 4.07
C SER A 9 15.05 45.51 3.12
N SER A 10 14.92 45.88 1.85
CA SER A 10 14.82 45.01 0.69
C SER A 10 16.21 44.55 0.24
N ALA A 11 16.34 43.32 -0.23
CA ALA A 11 17.43 42.90 -1.10
C ALA A 11 16.84 42.31 -2.38
N ALA A 12 17.29 42.82 -3.52
CA ALA A 12 16.76 42.53 -4.84
C ALA A 12 17.48 41.36 -5.53
N VAL A 13 16.66 40.53 -6.19
CA VAL A 13 16.73 40.01 -7.57
C VAL A 13 18.09 39.82 -8.25
N ALA A 14 18.31 38.59 -8.75
CA ALA A 14 18.74 38.20 -10.11
C ALA A 14 19.88 37.16 -10.12
N ALA A 15 19.57 35.94 -10.58
CA ALA A 15 20.54 35.12 -11.33
C ALA A 15 19.77 34.17 -12.28
N LEU A 16 19.73 34.54 -13.56
CA LEU A 16 19.51 33.63 -14.68
C LEU A 16 20.87 33.02 -15.02
N LEU A 17 21.01 31.68 -15.01
CA LEU A 17 21.98 30.94 -15.84
C LEU A 17 21.45 29.50 -16.03
N THR A 18 20.92 29.19 -17.22
CA THR A 18 21.51 28.38 -18.32
C THR A 18 21.12 26.90 -18.26
N LEU A 19 20.32 26.46 -19.23
CA LEU A 19 20.17 25.05 -19.59
C LEU A 19 21.50 24.50 -20.13
N THR A 20 21.96 23.39 -19.58
CA THR A 20 22.98 22.53 -20.20
C THR A 20 22.37 21.17 -20.51
N ALA A 21 22.49 20.77 -21.77
CA ALA A 21 22.07 19.50 -22.32
C ALA A 21 23.00 18.34 -21.91
N CYS A 22 22.44 17.12 -21.96
CA CYS A 22 23.00 15.78 -22.11
C CYS A 22 24.53 15.54 -22.00
N ASP A 23 24.89 14.62 -21.10
CA ASP A 23 25.42 13.27 -21.40
C ASP A 23 26.70 12.84 -20.63
N ASP A 24 26.65 11.56 -20.24
CA ASP A 24 27.71 10.59 -19.91
C ASP A 24 28.68 10.72 -18.72
N GLY A 25 28.64 9.67 -17.86
CA GLY A 25 29.84 9.05 -17.30
C GLY A 25 30.30 9.42 -15.87
N GLY A 26 30.31 8.42 -14.98
CA GLY A 26 31.31 8.30 -13.90
C GLY A 26 30.84 8.62 -12.47
N GLY A 27 30.78 7.59 -11.63
CA GLY A 27 30.34 7.68 -10.24
C GLY A 27 31.28 8.42 -9.28
N THR A 28 30.74 8.87 -8.15
CA THR A 28 31.15 8.57 -6.75
C THR A 28 30.22 9.36 -5.83
N GLY A 29 29.77 8.73 -4.74
CA GLY A 29 28.57 9.12 -4.00
C GLY A 29 28.67 10.35 -3.10
N ASN A 30 27.49 10.92 -2.80
CA ASN A 30 27.09 11.33 -1.46
C ASN A 30 25.55 11.40 -1.36
N PRO A 31 24.94 11.24 -0.17
CA PRO A 31 23.56 10.83 0.00
C PRO A 31 22.60 12.01 -0.10
N SER A 32 21.70 11.97 -1.08
CA SER A 32 20.60 12.92 -1.21
C SER A 32 19.27 12.20 -1.03
N LEU A 33 18.58 12.61 0.03
CA LEU A 33 17.13 12.61 0.28
C LEU A 33 16.28 11.87 -0.76
N GLY A 34 15.61 10.80 -0.30
CA GLY A 34 14.68 9.97 -1.08
C GLY A 34 13.55 10.79 -1.70
N GLY A 35 13.79 11.23 -2.93
CA GLY A 35 12.82 11.81 -3.83
C GLY A 35 12.01 10.69 -4.49
N ILE A 36 10.70 10.83 -4.35
CA ILE A 36 9.64 10.03 -4.94
C ILE A 36 9.93 9.89 -6.44
N GLY A 37 10.22 8.66 -6.89
CA GLY A 37 10.35 8.36 -8.30
C GLY A 37 8.99 8.56 -8.98
N ALA A 38 8.93 9.48 -9.93
CA ALA A 38 7.78 9.64 -10.81
C ALA A 38 7.47 8.31 -11.52
N PRO A 39 6.21 7.87 -11.62
CA PRO A 39 5.88 6.69 -12.42
C PRO A 39 6.00 7.07 -13.89
N ASN A 40 7.12 6.68 -14.51
CA ASN A 40 7.17 6.58 -15.96
C ASN A 40 6.16 5.51 -16.38
N GLY A 41 5.05 5.97 -16.96
CA GLY A 41 4.08 5.16 -17.68
C GLY A 41 4.74 4.52 -18.89
N SER A 42 5.37 3.39 -18.64
CA SER A 42 5.81 2.45 -19.67
C SER A 42 5.13 1.14 -19.35
N ASN A 43 4.47 0.54 -20.35
CA ASN A 43 3.99 -0.83 -20.35
C ASN A 43 5.16 -1.79 -20.07
N GLY A 44 5.58 -1.86 -18.81
CA GLY A 44 6.63 -2.73 -18.35
C GLY A 44 6.13 -4.15 -18.55
N SER A 45 6.80 -4.87 -19.44
CA SER A 45 6.68 -6.32 -19.54
C SER A 45 6.78 -6.88 -18.14
N ALA A 46 5.65 -7.28 -17.56
CA ALA A 46 5.62 -7.82 -16.20
C ALA A 46 6.63 -8.97 -16.14
N SER A 47 7.55 -8.88 -15.17
CA SER A 47 8.50 -9.97 -14.93
C SER A 47 7.72 -11.28 -14.78
N SER A 48 8.15 -12.33 -15.46
CA SER A 48 7.52 -13.66 -15.35
C SER A 48 7.72 -14.31 -13.97
N LYS A 49 8.52 -13.68 -13.09
CA LYS A 49 8.76 -14.08 -11.70
C LYS A 49 8.14 -13.08 -10.75
N GLY A 50 7.38 -13.59 -9.77
CA GLY A 50 6.78 -12.76 -8.74
C GLY A 50 7.80 -12.02 -7.89
N THR A 51 7.47 -10.79 -7.52
CA THR A 51 8.36 -9.84 -6.85
C THR A 51 8.48 -10.10 -5.35
N GLY A 52 7.53 -10.82 -4.75
CA GLY A 52 7.47 -10.99 -3.30
C GLY A 52 7.22 -9.69 -2.56
N PHE A 53 6.34 -8.86 -3.14
CA PHE A 53 6.00 -7.53 -2.65
C PHE A 53 7.17 -6.53 -2.69
N LYS A 54 8.32 -6.89 -3.28
CA LYS A 54 9.46 -5.97 -3.45
C LYS A 54 9.07 -4.84 -4.39
N GLY A 55 9.37 -3.60 -3.98
CA GLY A 55 9.06 -2.39 -4.74
C GLY A 55 7.71 -1.76 -4.38
N LEU A 56 6.89 -2.44 -3.58
CA LEU A 56 5.70 -1.83 -2.98
C LEU A 56 6.10 -0.92 -1.79
N PRO A 57 5.24 0.03 -1.38
CA PRO A 57 5.46 0.84 -0.19
C PRO A 57 5.76 0.00 1.05
N LYS A 58 6.82 0.35 1.77
CA LYS A 58 7.28 -0.35 2.97
C LYS A 58 6.92 0.43 4.24
N ALA A 59 6.33 -0.24 5.22
CA ALA A 59 5.90 0.35 6.49
C ALA A 59 6.96 0.20 7.60
N GLY A 60 7.66 -0.93 7.65
CA GLY A 60 8.65 -1.27 8.67
C GLY A 60 8.06 -1.67 10.05
N ASN A 61 6.90 -1.12 10.42
CA ASN A 61 6.14 -1.45 11.64
C ASN A 61 4.68 -0.97 11.53
N MET A 62 3.86 -1.31 12.53
CA MET A 62 2.44 -0.94 12.57
C MET A 62 2.19 0.57 12.50
N ALA A 63 3.01 1.39 13.18
CA ALA A 63 2.86 2.85 13.10
C ALA A 63 3.16 3.39 11.69
N GLY A 64 4.12 2.80 10.98
CA GLY A 64 4.39 3.11 9.58
C GLY A 64 3.24 2.68 8.66
N ALA A 65 2.68 1.49 8.89
CA ALA A 65 1.56 0.99 8.11
C ALA A 65 0.32 1.87 8.32
N ALA A 66 0.01 2.22 9.57
CA ALA A 66 -1.07 3.14 9.93
C ALA A 66 -0.91 4.53 9.30
N ARG A 67 0.33 5.03 9.15
CA ARG A 67 0.57 6.29 8.42
C ARG A 67 0.26 6.17 6.94
N ILE A 68 0.64 5.07 6.29
CA ILE A 68 0.36 4.82 4.87
C ILE A 68 -1.16 4.67 4.66
N VAL A 69 -1.81 3.79 5.43
CA VAL A 69 -3.26 3.55 5.38
C VAL A 69 -4.04 4.82 5.76
N GLY A 70 -3.51 5.58 6.72
CA GLY A 70 -4.07 6.85 7.20
C GLY A 70 -4.11 7.97 6.16
N MET A 71 -3.50 7.79 4.99
CA MET A 71 -3.68 8.71 3.86
C MET A 71 -5.04 8.56 3.18
N TYR A 72 -5.75 7.45 3.42
CA TYR A 72 -6.99 7.08 2.72
C TYR A 72 -8.19 6.91 3.65
N THR A 73 -7.97 6.68 4.95
CA THR A 73 -9.01 6.58 5.98
C THR A 73 -8.49 7.15 7.31
N ASP A 74 -9.36 7.35 8.31
CA ASP A 74 -8.90 7.78 9.64
C ASP A 74 -8.16 6.65 10.35
N CYS A 75 -6.83 6.71 10.35
CA CYS A 75 -5.98 5.78 11.08
C CYS A 75 -5.01 6.50 12.04
N LYS A 76 -5.48 7.55 12.71
CA LYS A 76 -4.68 8.27 13.73
C LYS A 76 -4.44 7.43 14.99
N GLN A 77 -5.35 6.51 15.28
CA GLN A 77 -5.25 5.56 16.39
C GLN A 77 -5.45 4.15 15.85
N VAL A 78 -4.53 3.25 16.22
CA VAL A 78 -4.62 1.83 15.89
C VAL A 78 -5.07 1.08 17.12
N ARG A 79 -6.13 0.30 16.99
CA ARG A 79 -6.65 -0.58 18.05
C ARG A 79 -6.16 -2.00 17.81
N PRO A 80 -5.49 -2.66 18.77
CA PRO A 80 -4.99 -4.02 18.57
C PRO A 80 -6.12 -5.06 18.50
N LEU A 81 -7.27 -4.76 19.10
CA LEU A 81 -8.47 -5.60 19.14
C LEU A 81 -9.71 -4.71 19.07
N LEU A 82 -10.81 -5.27 18.58
CA LEU A 82 -12.12 -4.64 18.64
C LEU A 82 -12.85 -5.09 19.91
N ASP A 83 -13.21 -4.15 20.78
CA ASP A 83 -13.93 -4.44 22.03
C ASP A 83 -15.34 -5.00 21.78
N SER A 84 -15.92 -4.64 20.63
CA SER A 84 -17.11 -5.25 20.04
C SER A 84 -17.11 -4.97 18.54
N TYR A 85 -17.14 -6.01 17.71
CA TYR A 85 -17.35 -5.90 16.27
C TYR A 85 -18.79 -6.34 15.95
N ASN A 86 -19.60 -5.42 15.43
CA ASN A 86 -21.01 -5.67 15.08
C ASN A 86 -21.83 -6.35 16.22
N GLY A 87 -21.60 -5.96 17.47
CA GLY A 87 -22.26 -6.56 18.65
C GLY A 87 -21.71 -7.94 19.07
N SER A 88 -20.77 -8.51 18.32
CA SER A 88 -20.01 -9.70 18.69
C SER A 88 -18.71 -9.32 19.40
N LYS A 89 -18.27 -10.15 20.35
CA LYS A 89 -16.93 -10.05 20.96
C LYS A 89 -15.86 -10.81 20.18
N ALA A 90 -16.23 -11.46 19.07
CA ALA A 90 -15.29 -12.19 18.23
C ALA A 90 -14.53 -11.20 17.34
N ASP A 91 -13.20 -11.34 17.35
CA ASP A 91 -12.28 -10.64 16.45
C ASP A 91 -12.55 -11.12 15.01
N PRO A 92 -13.04 -10.26 14.09
CA PRO A 92 -13.46 -10.69 12.75
C PRO A 92 -12.30 -11.28 11.95
N ASP A 93 -11.09 -10.76 12.16
CA ASP A 93 -9.89 -11.19 11.44
C ASP A 93 -9.01 -12.11 12.29
N ALA A 94 -9.60 -12.84 13.25
CA ALA A 94 -8.88 -13.74 14.13
C ALA A 94 -8.06 -14.78 13.36
N GLU A 95 -8.56 -15.22 12.22
CA GLU A 95 -7.94 -16.22 11.34
C GLU A 95 -6.61 -15.76 10.72
N TYR A 96 -6.42 -14.45 10.52
CA TYR A 96 -5.20 -13.85 10.00
C TYR A 96 -4.12 -13.79 11.08
N ASP A 97 -3.61 -14.94 11.49
CA ASP A 97 -2.68 -15.10 12.60
C ASP A 97 -1.26 -15.53 12.14
N LYS A 98 -0.51 -16.16 13.05
CA LYS A 98 0.85 -16.66 12.76
C LYS A 98 0.88 -17.67 11.61
N SER A 99 -0.22 -18.39 11.34
CA SER A 99 -0.32 -19.31 10.19
C SER A 99 -0.28 -18.57 8.84
N TYR A 100 -0.69 -17.30 8.82
CA TYR A 100 -0.54 -16.39 7.68
C TYR A 100 0.79 -15.62 7.70
N SER A 101 1.70 -15.94 8.62
CA SER A 101 2.92 -15.15 8.87
C SER A 101 2.65 -13.71 9.34
N VAL A 102 1.47 -13.48 9.94
CA VAL A 102 1.13 -12.20 10.55
C VAL A 102 1.78 -12.11 11.94
N THR A 103 2.49 -11.00 12.18
CA THR A 103 3.17 -10.76 13.46
C THR A 103 2.44 -9.80 14.38
N GLU A 104 1.63 -8.92 13.80
CA GLU A 104 0.89 -7.88 14.51
C GLU A 104 -0.37 -7.53 13.73
N ARG A 105 -1.46 -7.24 14.43
CA ARG A 105 -2.74 -6.80 13.86
C ARG A 105 -3.19 -5.49 14.48
N GLY A 106 -3.92 -4.71 13.71
CA GLY A 106 -4.51 -3.48 14.18
C GLY A 106 -5.72 -3.07 13.34
N TYR A 107 -6.61 -2.32 13.98
CA TYR A 107 -7.81 -1.77 13.36
C TYR A 107 -7.75 -0.25 13.38
N CYS A 108 -8.07 0.36 12.25
CA CYS A 108 -8.23 1.78 12.04
C CYS A 108 -9.72 2.16 12.04
N ASP A 109 -9.97 3.47 11.99
CA ASP A 109 -11.26 4.13 11.99
C ASP A 109 -12.12 3.91 13.25
N SER A 110 -13.07 4.83 13.46
CA SER A 110 -13.92 4.84 14.65
C SER A 110 -14.80 3.59 14.79
N ARG A 111 -15.05 2.87 13.69
CA ARG A 111 -15.89 1.69 13.61
C ARG A 111 -15.07 0.39 13.51
N GLY A 112 -13.75 0.47 13.32
CA GLY A 112 -12.88 -0.69 13.16
C GLY A 112 -13.06 -1.41 11.82
N ARG A 113 -13.43 -0.70 10.75
CA ARG A 113 -13.73 -1.31 9.43
C ARG A 113 -12.50 -1.52 8.57
N THR A 114 -11.38 -0.88 8.91
CA THR A 114 -10.11 -1.06 8.20
C THR A 114 -9.11 -1.80 9.08
N SER A 115 -8.62 -2.94 8.61
CA SER A 115 -7.65 -3.79 9.29
C SER A 115 -6.26 -3.62 8.69
N ILE A 116 -5.22 -3.77 9.51
CA ILE A 116 -3.82 -3.77 9.13
C ILE A 116 -3.16 -5.01 9.73
N PHE A 117 -2.39 -5.73 8.90
CA PHE A 117 -1.65 -6.93 9.27
C PHE A 117 -0.19 -6.75 8.92
N MET A 118 0.71 -6.85 9.90
CA MET A 118 2.15 -6.87 9.64
C MET A 118 2.58 -8.26 9.18
N ILE A 119 3.28 -8.35 8.04
CA ILE A 119 3.65 -9.62 7.41
C ILE A 119 5.15 -9.84 7.55
N LYS A 120 5.53 -11.00 8.09
CA LYS A 120 6.95 -11.40 8.20
C LYS A 120 7.47 -12.09 6.95
N ASP A 121 6.66 -12.93 6.31
CA ASP A 121 7.04 -13.70 5.12
C ASP A 121 5.94 -13.60 4.06
N ALA A 122 6.26 -12.89 2.97
CA ALA A 122 5.35 -12.66 1.85
C ALA A 122 4.85 -13.96 1.19
N LYS A 123 5.71 -14.97 1.06
CA LYS A 123 5.33 -16.23 0.41
C LYS A 123 4.40 -17.04 1.31
N ALA A 124 4.69 -17.08 2.61
CA ALA A 124 3.84 -17.75 3.59
C ALA A 124 2.45 -17.09 3.64
N PHE A 125 2.39 -15.76 3.68
CA PHE A 125 1.12 -15.02 3.63
C PHE A 125 0.30 -15.34 2.38
N GLN A 126 0.91 -15.24 1.19
CA GLN A 126 0.23 -15.59 -0.07
C GLN A 126 -0.22 -17.05 -0.12
N THR A 127 0.54 -17.96 0.50
CA THR A 127 0.20 -19.40 0.51
C THR A 127 -1.03 -19.64 1.40
N ALA A 128 -1.06 -19.05 2.59
CA ALA A 128 -2.19 -19.15 3.49
C ALA A 128 -3.45 -18.51 2.88
N TYR A 129 -3.33 -17.29 2.35
CA TYR A 129 -4.44 -16.60 1.69
C TYR A 129 -4.96 -17.38 0.46
N LYS A 130 -4.08 -17.97 -0.34
CA LYS A 130 -4.51 -18.84 -1.43
C LYS A 130 -5.30 -20.05 -0.92
N ALA A 131 -4.83 -20.70 0.14
CA ALA A 131 -5.49 -21.89 0.68
C ALA A 131 -6.90 -21.57 1.20
N GLU A 132 -7.10 -20.37 1.76
CA GLU A 132 -8.41 -19.84 2.14
C GLU A 132 -9.33 -19.67 0.92
N VAL A 133 -8.90 -18.91 -0.08
CA VAL A 133 -9.68 -18.69 -1.32
C VAL A 133 -10.03 -20.03 -2.02
N ASP A 134 -9.08 -20.98 -2.05
CA ASP A 134 -9.30 -22.30 -2.62
C ASP A 134 -10.29 -23.14 -1.78
N LYS A 135 -10.25 -23.04 -0.44
CA LYS A 135 -11.18 -23.72 0.48
C LYS A 135 -12.60 -23.20 0.32
N GLU A 136 -12.75 -21.91 0.12
CA GLU A 136 -14.02 -21.26 -0.22
C GLU A 136 -14.48 -21.60 -1.64
N LYS A 137 -13.68 -22.34 -2.42
CA LYS A 137 -13.95 -22.69 -3.81
C LYS A 137 -14.18 -21.46 -4.69
N GLY A 138 -13.54 -20.34 -4.34
CA GLY A 138 -13.79 -19.05 -4.97
C GLY A 138 -15.20 -18.49 -4.72
N SER A 139 -15.90 -18.91 -3.66
CA SER A 139 -17.06 -18.17 -3.20
C SER A 139 -16.64 -16.78 -2.72
N GLY A 140 -17.50 -15.78 -2.91
CA GLY A 140 -17.17 -14.38 -2.63
C GLY A 140 -16.95 -13.57 -3.90
N ASN A 141 -16.57 -12.30 -3.74
CA ASN A 141 -16.27 -11.44 -4.88
C ASN A 141 -14.88 -11.81 -5.45
N ARG A 142 -14.84 -12.19 -6.73
CA ARG A 142 -13.59 -12.56 -7.42
C ARG A 142 -12.63 -11.39 -7.64
N ASP A 143 -13.12 -10.16 -7.54
CA ASP A 143 -12.39 -8.91 -7.82
C ASP A 143 -11.83 -8.28 -6.54
N THR A 144 -12.01 -8.92 -5.38
CA THR A 144 -11.55 -8.44 -4.07
C THR A 144 -10.33 -9.20 -3.55
N GLY A 145 -9.64 -8.60 -2.60
CA GLY A 145 -8.54 -9.18 -1.85
C GLY A 145 -7.87 -8.12 -0.97
N PRO A 146 -6.93 -8.50 -0.11
CA PRO A 146 -6.20 -7.54 0.72
C PRO A 146 -5.31 -6.66 -0.17
N VAL A 147 -5.25 -5.37 0.17
CA VAL A 147 -4.26 -4.44 -0.39
C VAL A 147 -2.94 -4.67 0.33
N ILE A 148 -1.87 -4.74 -0.45
CA ILE A 148 -0.54 -5.15 -0.02
C ILE A 148 0.45 -4.01 -0.17
N GLY A 149 1.22 -3.78 0.89
CA GLY A 149 2.52 -3.14 0.86
C GLY A 149 3.65 -4.18 1.00
N GLN A 150 4.90 -3.73 1.05
CA GLN A 150 6.04 -4.66 1.05
C GLN A 150 6.08 -5.58 2.27
N ASP A 151 5.67 -5.10 3.43
CA ASP A 151 5.73 -5.80 4.72
C ASP A 151 4.42 -5.71 5.54
N PHE A 152 3.32 -5.33 4.89
CA PHE A 152 2.00 -5.30 5.52
C PHE A 152 0.89 -5.58 4.51
N ALA A 153 -0.27 -6.01 5.01
CA ALA A 153 -1.53 -6.07 4.28
C ALA A 153 -2.58 -5.21 4.98
N THR A 154 -3.58 -4.78 4.23
CA THR A 154 -4.73 -4.05 4.76
C THR A 154 -6.00 -4.45 4.00
N GLY A 155 -7.12 -4.48 4.71
CA GLY A 155 -8.45 -4.65 4.16
C GLY A 155 -9.38 -3.60 4.73
N SER A 156 -10.44 -3.25 4.02
CA SER A 156 -11.47 -2.34 4.51
C SER A 156 -12.85 -2.79 4.01
N GLU A 157 -13.85 -2.65 4.86
CA GLU A 157 -15.27 -2.75 4.46
C GLU A 157 -15.73 -1.52 3.65
N ASP A 158 -14.89 -0.50 3.55
CA ASP A 158 -15.16 0.70 2.77
C ASP A 158 -14.51 0.58 1.39
N ALA A 159 -15.31 0.23 0.38
CA ALA A 159 -14.83 0.00 -0.98
C ALA A 159 -14.13 1.24 -1.57
N ASP A 160 -14.57 2.46 -1.22
CA ASP A 160 -13.94 3.69 -1.70
C ASP A 160 -12.51 3.85 -1.13
N VAL A 161 -12.29 3.41 0.11
CA VAL A 161 -10.95 3.37 0.73
C VAL A 161 -10.06 2.35 0.00
N MET A 162 -10.59 1.17 -0.31
CA MET A 162 -9.85 0.14 -1.06
C MET A 162 -9.47 0.62 -2.45
N ILE A 163 -10.39 1.24 -3.19
CA ILE A 163 -10.15 1.83 -4.51
C ILE A 163 -9.09 2.94 -4.45
N ALA A 164 -9.18 3.84 -3.46
CA ALA A 164 -8.21 4.91 -3.28
C ALA A 164 -6.80 4.39 -2.97
N MET A 165 -6.70 3.34 -2.14
CA MET A 165 -5.42 2.73 -1.79
C MET A 165 -4.69 2.14 -2.98
N VAL A 166 -5.39 1.62 -3.98
CA VAL A 166 -4.77 0.96 -5.15
C VAL A 166 -4.66 1.87 -6.37
N ALA A 167 -4.92 3.17 -6.21
CA ALA A 167 -4.73 4.12 -7.31
C ALA A 167 -3.27 4.08 -7.83
N PRO A 168 -3.02 4.29 -9.15
CA PRO A 168 -1.70 4.02 -9.74
C PRO A 168 -0.50 4.71 -9.10
N HIS A 169 -0.71 5.86 -8.45
CA HIS A 169 0.33 6.67 -7.83
C HIS A 169 0.71 6.22 -6.41
N THR A 170 -0.07 5.33 -5.78
CA THR A 170 0.18 4.89 -4.40
C THR A 170 1.25 3.81 -4.33
N GLY A 171 1.39 3.01 -5.39
CA GLY A 171 2.28 1.85 -5.46
C GLY A 171 1.80 0.64 -4.65
N LEU A 172 0.65 0.72 -3.95
CA LEU A 172 0.03 -0.44 -3.30
C LEU A 172 -0.73 -1.29 -4.33
N MET A 173 -0.95 -2.57 -4.03
CA MET A 173 -1.60 -3.49 -4.97
C MET A 173 -2.48 -4.50 -4.22
N VAL A 174 -3.62 -4.88 -4.79
CA VAL A 174 -4.43 -6.01 -4.33
C VAL A 174 -3.69 -7.32 -4.58
N LEU A 175 -3.63 -8.20 -3.59
CA LEU A 175 -3.32 -9.61 -3.79
C LEU A 175 -4.62 -10.35 -4.10
N ASN A 176 -4.69 -10.92 -5.30
CA ASN A 176 -5.83 -11.73 -5.72
C ASN A 176 -5.36 -13.15 -6.05
N CYS A 177 -6.00 -14.16 -5.46
CA CYS A 177 -5.69 -15.58 -5.65
C CYS A 177 -6.85 -16.38 -6.27
N HIS A 178 -7.91 -15.71 -6.69
CA HIS A 178 -9.08 -16.34 -7.27
C HIS A 178 -8.77 -16.86 -8.69
N ALA A 179 -9.09 -18.14 -8.96
CA ALA A 179 -8.69 -18.80 -10.20
C ALA A 179 -9.23 -18.12 -11.48
N ASP A 180 -10.46 -17.61 -11.40
CA ASP A 180 -11.12 -16.93 -12.52
C ASP A 180 -10.84 -15.42 -12.59
N PHE A 181 -9.92 -14.91 -11.77
CA PHE A 181 -9.63 -13.48 -11.74
C PHE A 181 -8.81 -13.03 -12.96
N SER A 182 -9.38 -12.09 -13.70
CA SER A 182 -8.66 -11.32 -14.69
C SER A 182 -9.07 -9.85 -14.59
N PRO A 183 -8.16 -8.93 -14.24
CA PRO A 183 -8.48 -7.52 -14.21
C PRO A 183 -8.79 -7.04 -15.64
N PRO A 184 -9.63 -6.00 -15.81
CA PRO A 184 -9.86 -5.37 -17.11
C PRO A 184 -8.57 -4.87 -17.75
N SER A 185 -8.58 -4.64 -19.06
CA SER A 185 -7.46 -4.00 -19.76
C SER A 185 -7.19 -2.61 -19.19
N GLY A 186 -5.90 -2.26 -19.02
CA GLY A 186 -5.48 -0.95 -18.52
C GLY A 186 -5.04 -0.97 -17.05
N TYR A 187 -5.34 -2.04 -16.31
CA TYR A 187 -4.84 -2.26 -14.96
C TYR A 187 -3.51 -3.02 -15.00
N ARG A 188 -2.63 -2.69 -14.06
CA ARG A 188 -1.40 -3.46 -13.81
C ARG A 188 -1.78 -4.83 -13.27
N LYS A 189 -1.05 -5.84 -13.76
CA LYS A 189 -1.10 -7.22 -13.27
C LYS A 189 0.31 -7.78 -13.30
N GLU A 190 0.78 -8.30 -12.18
CA GLU A 190 2.05 -9.01 -12.10
C GLU A 190 1.91 -10.33 -11.32
N PRO A 191 2.71 -11.35 -11.63
CA PRO A 191 2.69 -12.60 -10.88
C PRO A 191 3.00 -12.37 -9.40
N ALA A 192 2.31 -13.07 -8.51
CA ALA A 192 2.74 -13.19 -7.12
C ALA A 192 3.80 -14.31 -6.95
N LEU A 193 4.28 -14.56 -5.73
CA LEU A 193 5.22 -15.65 -5.44
C LEU A 193 4.55 -17.02 -5.47
N VAL A 194 3.24 -17.07 -5.23
CA VAL A 194 2.44 -18.29 -5.24
C VAL A 194 1.71 -18.41 -6.56
N LYS A 195 1.84 -19.57 -7.21
CA LYS A 195 1.18 -19.86 -8.49
C LYS A 195 -0.34 -19.72 -8.34
N GLY A 196 -0.96 -19.01 -9.27
CA GLY A 196 -2.39 -18.74 -9.26
C GLY A 196 -2.78 -17.48 -8.49
N CYS A 197 -1.83 -16.83 -7.82
CA CYS A 197 -2.01 -15.50 -7.25
C CYS A 197 -1.33 -14.44 -8.11
N VAL A 198 -1.89 -13.24 -8.10
CA VAL A 198 -1.39 -12.06 -8.80
C VAL A 198 -1.48 -10.83 -7.91
N LEU A 199 -0.66 -9.84 -8.21
CA LEU A 199 -0.80 -8.48 -7.71
C LEU A 199 -1.44 -7.62 -8.80
N THR A 200 -2.37 -6.76 -8.42
CA THR A 200 -3.04 -5.85 -9.35
C THR A 200 -3.39 -4.52 -8.70
N ASP A 201 -3.52 -3.45 -9.49
CA ASP A 201 -4.07 -2.15 -9.06
C ASP A 201 -5.57 -2.03 -9.36
N TYR A 202 -6.24 -3.16 -9.65
CA TYR A 202 -7.69 -3.24 -9.81
C TYR A 202 -8.36 -3.73 -8.52
N PHE A 203 -9.43 -3.04 -8.12
CA PHE A 203 -10.32 -3.45 -7.05
C PHE A 203 -11.76 -3.12 -7.44
N LYS A 204 -12.69 -4.03 -7.13
CA LYS A 204 -14.13 -3.79 -7.26
C LYS A 204 -14.88 -4.65 -6.25
N ASP A 205 -15.70 -4.01 -5.43
CA ASP A 205 -16.64 -4.65 -4.49
C ASP A 205 -18.01 -4.93 -5.13
#